data_AF-A0A2R7KXR6-F1
#
_entry.id   AF-A0A2R7KXR6-F1
#
_cell.length_a   1.000
_cell.length_b   1.000
_cell.length_c   1.000
_cell.angle_alpha   90.00
_cell.angle_beta   90.00
_cell.angle_gamma   90.00
#
_symmetry.space_group_name_H-M   'P 1'
#
loop_
_entity.id
_entity.type
_entity.pdbx_description
1 polymer ?
#
loop_
_entity_poly.entity_id
_entity_poly.type
_entity_poly.pdbx_seq_one_letter_code
_entity_poly.pdbx_strand_id
1 'polypeptide(L)' 'MAVYKLKAKNNYGDMPKAYEFQVVSATIPKPNASDIEKEIIRLGFNKKAQSYKSAGNFEVSKG' A
#
# COMPACT_ATOMS: atom_id res chain seq x y z
N MET A 1 3.01 15.86 -5.41
CA MET A 1 2.64 14.51 -4.92
C MET A 1 3.18 13.51 -5.92
N ALA A 2 3.74 12.39 -5.44
CA ALA A 2 4.21 11.31 -6.28
C ALA A 2 3.21 10.15 -6.26
N VAL A 3 3.10 9.45 -7.38
CA VAL A 3 2.34 8.21 -7.47
C VAL A 3 3.31 7.06 -7.26
N TYR A 4 2.94 6.13 -6.40
CA TYR A 4 3.70 4.92 -6.10
C TYR A 4 2.89 3.70 -6.47
N LYS A 5 3.49 2.78 -7.22
CA LYS A 5 2.97 1.42 -7.39
C LYS A 5 3.46 0.58 -6.22
N LEU A 6 2.54 -0.02 -5.49
CA LEU A 6 2.79 -0.90 -4.36
C LEU A 6 2.38 -2.31 -4.73
N LYS A 7 3.31 -3.26 -4.56
CA LYS A 7 3.06 -4.68 -4.73
C LYS A 7 3.21 -5.41 -3.41
N ALA A 8 2.16 -6.09 -2.95
CA ALA A 8 2.19 -6.82 -1.68
C ALA A 8 3.23 -7.96 -1.72
N LYS A 9 4.17 -7.99 -0.77
CA LYS A 9 5.19 -9.07 -0.71
C LYS A 9 4.62 -10.40 -0.22
N ASN A 10 3.60 -10.35 0.63
CA ASN A 10 2.98 -11.52 1.26
C ASN A 10 1.45 -11.40 1.26
N ASN A 11 0.77 -12.54 1.50
CA ASN A 11 -0.65 -12.54 1.83
C ASN A 11 -0.83 -11.93 3.22
N TYR A 12 -1.71 -10.94 3.37
CA TYR A 12 -1.99 -10.35 4.68
C TYR A 12 -3.45 -9.92 4.80
N GLY A 13 -4.18 -10.56 5.73
CA GLY A 13 -5.63 -10.38 5.78
C GLY A 13 -6.28 -10.98 4.54
N ASP A 14 -7.09 -10.18 3.86
CA ASP A 14 -7.71 -10.48 2.56
C ASP A 14 -6.93 -9.87 1.37
N MET A 15 -5.80 -9.21 1.62
CA MET A 15 -4.91 -8.76 0.55
C MET A 15 -4.02 -9.92 0.08
N PRO A 16 -4.10 -10.33 -1.20
CA PRO A 16 -3.26 -11.39 -1.72
C PRO A 16 -1.83 -10.89 -1.99
N LYS A 17 -0.88 -11.81 -1.94
CA LYS A 17 0.50 -11.62 -2.38
C LYS A 17 0.50 -11.20 -3.85
N ALA A 18 1.45 -10.35 -4.20
CA ALA A 18 1.59 -9.76 -5.52
C ALA A 18 0.39 -8.90 -5.96
N TYR A 19 -0.56 -8.58 -5.06
CA TYR A 19 -1.58 -7.59 -5.33
C TYR A 19 -0.93 -6.22 -5.54
N GLU A 20 -1.31 -5.55 -6.63
CA GLU A 20 -0.75 -4.28 -7.06
C GLU A 20 -1.79 -3.18 -6.98
N PHE A 21 -1.42 -2.04 -6.38
CA PHE A 21 -2.26 -0.85 -6.31
C PHE A 21 -1.41 0.42 -6.33
N GLN A 22 -2.06 1.54 -6.63
CA GLN A 22 -1.41 2.84 -6.70
C GLN A 22 -1.74 3.67 -5.47
N VAL A 23 -0.72 4.28 -4.87
CA VAL A 23 -0.89 5.23 -3.76
C VAL A 23 -0.33 6.58 -4.17
N VAL A 24 -1.15 7.62 -4.02
CA VAL A 24 -0.69 9.00 -4.14
C VAL A 24 -0.16 9.43 -2.78
N SER A 25 1.11 9.83 -2.72
CA SER A 25 1.72 10.31 -1.48
C SER A 25 2.54 11.56 -1.70
N ALA A 26 2.55 12.45 -0.71
CA ALA A 26 3.37 13.66 -0.73
C ALA A 26 4.83 13.39 -0.30
N THR A 27 5.11 12.25 0.34
CA THR A 27 6.44 11.92 0.88
C THR A 27 7.34 11.28 -0.17
N ILE A 28 8.62 11.64 -0.14
CA ILE A 28 9.68 11.14 -1.03
C ILE A 28 10.81 10.60 -0.12
N PRO A 29 11.45 9.45 -0.43
CA PRO A 29 11.32 8.65 -1.65
C PRO A 29 10.22 7.58 -1.61
N LYS A 30 9.53 7.38 -0.49
CA LYS A 30 8.52 6.34 -0.31
C LYS A 30 7.19 6.94 0.18
N PRO A 31 6.05 6.31 -0.12
CA PRO A 31 4.77 6.72 0.43
C PRO A 31 4.74 6.50 1.95
N ASN A 32 4.04 7.39 2.66
CA ASN A 32 3.85 7.25 4.10
C ASN A 32 2.76 6.21 4.42
N ALA A 33 2.76 5.72 5.66
CA ALA A 33 1.83 4.69 6.09
C ALA A 33 0.35 5.15 6.05
N SER A 34 0.08 6.42 6.35
CA SER A 34 -1.30 6.94 6.35
C SER A 34 -1.93 6.95 4.96
N ASP A 35 -1.15 7.27 3.92
CA ASP A 35 -1.62 7.28 2.53
C ASP A 35 -1.88 5.85 2.04
N ILE A 36 -1.01 4.91 2.41
CA ILE A 36 -1.20 3.48 2.12
C ILE A 36 -2.47 2.97 2.80
N GLU A 37 -2.64 3.26 4.09
CA GLU A 37 -3.81 2.84 4.87
C GLU A 37 -5.12 3.37 4.26
N LYS A 38 -5.16 4.65 3.88
CA LYS A 38 -6.33 5.25 3.21
C LYS A 38 -6.66 4.54 1.91
N GLU A 39 -5.66 4.19 1.11
CA GLU A 39 -5.89 3.49 -0.15
C GLU A 39 -6.36 2.05 0.09
N ILE A 40 -5.79 1.34 1.07
CA ILE A 40 -6.25 -0.01 1.45
C ILE A 40 -7.71 0.02 1.91
N ILE A 41 -8.10 1.02 2.70
CA ILE A 41 -9.50 1.24 3.11
C ILE A 41 -10.39 1.48 1.88
N ARG A 42 -9.94 2.34 0.96
CA ARG A 42 -10.67 2.66 -0.28
C ARG A 42 -10.90 1.43 -1.17
N LEU A 43 -9.95 0.52 -1.20
CA LEU A 43 -10.02 -0.74 -1.95
C LEU A 43 -10.93 -1.78 -1.28
N GLY A 44 -11.45 -1.51 -0.08
CA GLY A 44 -12.42 -2.37 0.60
C GLY A 44 -11.81 -3.55 1.36
N PHE A 45 -10.50 -3.54 1.59
CA PHE A 45 -9.84 -4.59 2.36
C PHE A 45 -10.18 -4.52 3.85
N ASN A 46 -10.14 -5.68 4.51
CA ASN A 46 -10.49 -5.83 5.91
C ASN A 46 -9.53 -5.09 6.86
N LYS A 47 -9.93 -4.97 8.14
CA LYS A 47 -9.11 -4.30 9.19
C LYS A 47 -7.72 -4.89 9.35
N LYS A 48 -7.54 -6.19 9.07
CA LYS A 48 -6.23 -6.84 9.11
C LYS A 48 -5.37 -6.28 7.99
N ALA A 49 -5.82 -6.30 6.74
CA ALA A 49 -5.12 -5.71 5.61
C ALA A 49 -4.85 -4.19 5.76
N GLN A 50 -5.75 -3.42 6.38
CA GLN A 50 -5.53 -2.00 6.70
C GLN A 50 -4.30 -1.78 7.60
N SER A 51 -3.98 -2.76 8.45
CA SER A 51 -2.78 -2.73 9.30
C SER A 51 -1.50 -3.06 8.52
N TYR A 52 -1.60 -3.48 7.25
CA TYR A 52 -0.46 -3.77 6.36
C TYR A 52 0.21 -2.51 5.80
N LYS A 53 -0.19 -1.32 6.25
CA LYS A 53 0.19 0.01 5.79
C LYS A 53 1.68 0.39 5.78
N SER A 54 2.57 -0.45 6.29
CA SER A 54 4.01 -0.14 6.25
C SER A 54 4.57 -0.27 4.84
N ALA A 55 5.25 0.76 4.33
CA ALA A 55 5.88 0.72 3.00
C ALA A 55 6.90 -0.43 2.84
N GLY A 56 7.47 -0.95 3.94
CA GLY A 56 8.38 -2.11 3.92
C GLY A 56 7.70 -3.43 3.51
N ASN A 57 6.38 -3.51 3.69
CA ASN A 57 5.55 -4.66 3.33
C ASN A 57 5.31 -4.78 1.82
N PHE A 58 5.62 -3.72 1.08
CA PHE A 58 5.39 -3.64 -0.35
C PHE A 58 6.71 -3.53 -1.11
N GLU A 59 6.72 -4.01 -2.35
CA GLU A 59 7.68 -3.54 -3.35
C GLU A 59 7.15 -2.21 -3.88
N VAL A 60 7.96 -1.17 -3.73
CA VAL A 60 7.57 0.21 -4.07
C VAL A 60 8.29 0.59 -5.36
N SER A 61 7.53 0.92 -6.40
CA SER A 61 8.05 1.51 -7.63
C SER A 61 7.43 2.87 -7.85
N LYS A 62 8.20 3.83 -8.39
CA LYS A 62 7.62 5.10 -8.84
C LYS A 62 6.68 4.81 -10.01
N GLY A 63 5.45 5.30 -9.87
CA GLY A 63 4.36 5.11 -10.81
C GLY A 63 4.49 5.99 -12.05
#